data_AF-A0AAE0VCN1-F1
#
_entry.id   AF-A0AAE0VCN1-F1
#
_cell.length_a   1.000
_cell.length_b   1.000
_cell.length_c   1.000
_cell.angle_alpha   90.00
_cell.angle_beta   90.00
_cell.angle_gamma   90.00
#
_symmetry.space_group_name_H-M   'P 1'
#
loop_
_entity.id
_entity.type
_entity.pdbx_description
1 polymer ?
#
loop_
_entity_poly.entity_id
_entity_poly.type
_entity_poly.pdbx_seq_one_letter_code
_entity_poly.pdbx_strand_id
1 'polypeptide(L)'
;MGKSRRNFLTGLARSKGFCVDNTLSSKVTHIVAEDNPAHELWPWLQEQGIANLDKMNVLDISWFTQSMRAGQPIPVEVQHRIQDRSMSINN
;
A
#
# COMPACT_ATOMS: atom_id res chain seq x y z
N MET A 1 10.51 2.89 -0.50
CA MET A 1 11.06 1.53 -0.73
C MET A 1 12.05 1.42 -1.91
N GLY A 2 13.24 0.84 -1.70
CA GLY A 2 14.25 0.60 -2.76
C GLY A 2 13.98 -0.63 -3.66
N LYS A 3 14.57 -0.66 -4.87
CA LYS A 3 14.33 -1.69 -5.91
C LYS A 3 14.60 -3.13 -5.45
N SER A 4 15.74 -3.40 -4.81
CA SER A 4 16.10 -4.74 -4.35
C SER A 4 15.12 -5.27 -3.31
N ARG A 5 14.74 -4.41 -2.36
CA ARG A 5 13.76 -4.74 -1.32
C ARG A 5 12.37 -5.00 -1.91
N ARG A 6 11.91 -4.14 -2.82
CA ARG A 6 10.65 -4.34 -3.54
C ARG A 6 10.62 -5.69 -4.26
N ASN A 7 11.67 -6.02 -5.03
CA ASN A 7 11.73 -7.28 -5.76
C ASN A 7 11.68 -8.50 -4.83
N PHE A 8 12.41 -8.46 -3.71
CA PHE A 8 12.39 -9.52 -2.71
C PHE A 8 10.98 -9.72 -2.12
N LEU A 9 10.33 -8.64 -1.69
CA LEU A 9 8.99 -8.69 -1.10
C LEU A 9 7.93 -9.14 -2.12
N THR A 10 8.03 -8.70 -3.37
CA THR A 10 7.15 -9.16 -4.46
C THR A 10 7.27 -10.67 -4.68
N GLY A 11 8.49 -11.21 -4.73
CA GLY A 11 8.71 -12.65 -4.88
C GLY A 11 8.16 -13.44 -3.70
N LEU A 12 8.41 -12.95 -2.48
CA LEU A 12 7.95 -13.57 -1.25
C LEU A 12 6.41 -13.55 -1.12
N ALA A 13 5.77 -12.43 -1.47
CA ALA A 13 4.31 -12.29 -1.48
C ALA A 13 3.67 -13.32 -2.45
N ARG A 14 4.19 -13.38 -3.67
CA ARG A 14 3.68 -14.32 -4.69
C ARG A 14 3.85 -15.77 -4.28
N SER A 15 4.98 -16.13 -3.65
CA SER A 15 5.19 -17.51 -3.15
C SER A 15 4.23 -17.88 -2.00
N LYS A 16 3.66 -16.89 -1.32
CA LYS A 16 2.61 -17.06 -0.30
C LYS A 16 1.18 -16.93 -0.86
N GLY A 17 1.01 -16.82 -2.18
CA GLY A 17 -0.30 -16.77 -2.82
C GLY A 17 -0.92 -15.38 -2.93
N PHE A 18 -0.19 -14.32 -2.59
CA PHE A 18 -0.67 -12.95 -2.79
C PHE A 18 -0.60 -12.57 -4.28
N CYS A 19 -1.63 -11.87 -4.77
CA CYS A 19 -1.57 -11.22 -6.07
C CYS A 19 -0.82 -9.90 -5.93
N VAL A 20 0.28 -9.73 -6.66
CA VAL A 20 1.09 -8.51 -6.66
C VAL A 20 1.24 -8.00 -8.08
N ASP A 21 0.70 -6.82 -8.34
CA ASP A 21 0.92 -6.08 -9.57
C ASP A 21 2.20 -5.25 -9.49
N ASN A 22 2.96 -5.23 -10.60
CA ASN A 22 4.18 -4.41 -10.71
C ASN A 22 3.88 -2.96 -11.08
N THR A 23 2.67 -2.70 -11.58
CA THR A 23 2.20 -1.39 -12.01
C THR A 23 0.98 -1.01 -11.21
N LEU A 24 0.87 0.28 -10.92
CA LEU A 24 -0.30 0.80 -10.25
C LEU A 24 -1.46 0.89 -11.26
N SER A 25 -2.60 0.30 -10.92
CA SER A 25 -3.76 0.21 -11.81
C SER A 25 -5.05 0.14 -11.01
N SER A 26 -6.21 0.29 -11.68
CA SER A 26 -7.52 0.22 -11.03
C SER A 26 -7.87 -1.14 -10.42
N LYS A 27 -7.12 -2.20 -10.74
CA LYS A 27 -7.26 -3.54 -10.14
C LYS A 27 -6.62 -3.65 -8.76
N VAL A 28 -5.70 -2.74 -8.43
CA VAL A 28 -4.99 -2.75 -7.14
C VAL A 28 -5.97 -2.42 -6.02
N THR A 29 -5.97 -3.23 -4.97
CA THR A 29 -6.83 -3.02 -3.78
C THR A 29 -6.04 -2.54 -2.57
N HIS A 30 -4.74 -2.85 -2.51
CA HIS A 30 -3.84 -2.54 -1.42
C HIS A 30 -2.53 -1.99 -1.99
N ILE A 31 -2.18 -0.78 -1.57
CA ILE A 31 -0.89 -0.16 -1.85
C ILE A 31 -0.09 -0.21 -0.56
N VAL A 32 1.07 -0.87 -0.61
CA VAL A 32 1.97 -0.98 0.55
C VAL A 32 3.16 -0.06 0.32
N ALA A 33 3.37 0.85 1.25
CA ALA A 33 4.51 1.75 1.26
C ALA A 33 5.39 1.49 2.49
N GLU A 34 6.67 1.85 2.36
CA GLU A 34 7.65 1.64 3.42
C GLU A 34 8.62 2.82 3.42
N ASP A 35 8.79 3.41 4.59
CA ASP A 35 9.61 4.61 4.82
C ASP A 35 9.20 5.76 3.87
N ASN A 36 7.91 5.82 3.57
CA ASN A 36 7.32 6.84 2.71
C ASN A 36 6.49 7.79 3.58
N PRO A 37 6.92 9.05 3.75
CA PRO A 37 6.15 10.01 4.52
C PRO A 37 4.84 10.32 3.81
N ALA A 38 3.74 10.37 4.58
CA ALA A 38 2.39 10.53 4.02
C ALA A 38 2.27 11.78 3.12
N HIS A 39 2.89 12.90 3.51
CA HIS A 39 2.80 14.16 2.79
C HIS A 39 3.49 14.15 1.41
N GLU A 40 4.38 13.20 1.14
CA GLU A 40 4.98 13.00 -0.19
C GLU A 40 4.25 11.90 -0.96
N LEU A 41 3.82 10.84 -0.26
CA LEU A 41 3.17 9.68 -0.85
C LEU A 41 1.82 10.04 -1.50
N TRP A 42 0.99 10.81 -0.82
CA TRP A 42 -0.36 11.12 -1.28
C TRP A 42 -0.40 11.98 -2.54
N PRO A 43 0.36 13.11 -2.63
CA PRO A 43 0.48 13.86 -3.88
C PRO A 43 0.99 12.99 -5.04
N TRP A 44 2.02 12.17 -4.80
CA TRP A 44 2.54 11.26 -5.82
C TRP A 44 1.49 10.28 -6.33
N LEU A 45 0.66 9.71 -5.43
CA LEU A 45 -0.44 8.80 -5.80
C LEU A 45 -1.54 9.52 -6.61
N GLN A 46 -1.88 10.74 -6.24
CA GLN A 46 -2.87 11.56 -6.95
C GLN A 46 -2.40 11.88 -8.38
N GLU A 47 -1.10 12.16 -8.55
CA GLU A 47 -0.47 12.38 -9.86
C GLU A 47 -0.50 11.15 -10.78
N GLN A 48 -0.68 9.93 -10.24
CA GLN A 48 -0.79 8.71 -11.06
C GLN A 48 -2.13 8.61 -11.81
N GLY A 49 -3.10 9.50 -11.54
CA GLY A 49 -4.35 9.58 -12.30
C GLY A 49 -5.30 8.38 -12.11
N ILE A 50 -5.27 7.75 -10.94
CA ILE A 50 -6.06 6.54 -10.67
C ILE A 50 -7.47 6.95 -10.22
N ALA A 51 -8.47 6.62 -11.04
CA ALA A 51 -9.85 7.00 -10.80
C ALA A 51 -10.46 6.47 -9.49
N ASN A 52 -9.92 5.39 -8.93
CA ASN A 52 -10.44 4.73 -7.73
C ASN A 52 -9.47 4.74 -6.54
N LEU A 53 -8.57 5.71 -6.48
CA LEU A 53 -7.61 5.84 -5.37
C LEU A 53 -8.30 5.95 -4.00
N ASP A 54 -9.46 6.60 -3.94
CA ASP A 54 -10.33 6.75 -2.76
C ASP A 54 -10.81 5.39 -2.19
N LYS A 55 -10.87 4.36 -3.03
CA LYS A 55 -11.32 3.00 -2.66
C LYS A 55 -10.15 2.06 -2.34
N MET A 56 -8.92 2.47 -2.58
CA MET A 56 -7.73 1.67 -2.31
C MET A 56 -7.27 1.81 -0.87
N ASN A 57 -6.75 0.73 -0.29
CA ASN A 57 -6.11 0.77 1.02
C ASN A 57 -4.65 1.17 0.85
N VAL A 58 -4.28 2.39 1.25
CA VAL A 58 -2.88 2.85 1.33
C VAL A 58 -2.33 2.54 2.72
N LEU A 59 -1.39 1.61 2.79
CA LEU A 59 -0.97 0.94 4.02
C LEU A 59 0.52 1.01 4.25
N ASP A 60 0.89 1.04 5.52
CA ASP A 60 2.26 0.85 5.97
C ASP A 60 2.70 -0.62 5.81
N ILE A 61 4.01 -0.83 5.68
CA ILE A 61 4.65 -2.15 5.53
C ILE A 61 4.30 -3.11 6.68
N SER A 62 3.97 -2.60 7.86
CA SER A 62 3.51 -3.39 9.00
C SER A 62 2.34 -4.30 8.65
N TRP A 63 1.34 -3.84 7.88
CA TRP A 63 0.21 -4.68 7.46
C TRP A 63 0.68 -5.85 6.59
N PHE A 64 1.59 -5.58 5.66
CA PHE A 64 2.14 -6.60 4.79
C PHE A 64 2.92 -7.64 5.60
N THR A 65 3.82 -7.22 6.50
CA THR A 65 4.58 -8.18 7.32
C THR A 65 3.70 -9.03 8.23
N GLN A 66 2.63 -8.48 8.79
CA GLN A 66 1.65 -9.22 9.58
C GLN A 66 0.85 -10.21 8.71
N SER A 67 0.41 -9.79 7.52
CA SER A 67 -0.24 -10.68 6.55
C SER A 67 0.67 -11.84 6.14
N MET A 68 1.95 -11.57 5.93
CA MET A 68 2.95 -12.58 5.60
C MET A 68 3.16 -13.59 6.74
N ARG A 69 3.14 -13.13 8.00
CA ARG A 69 3.18 -14.00 9.18
C ARG A 69 1.92 -14.87 9.30
N ALA A 70 0.75 -14.30 9.01
CA ALA A 70 -0.52 -15.01 9.00
C ALA A 70 -0.69 -15.95 7.79
N GLY A 71 0.13 -15.79 6.75
CA GLY A 71 0.04 -16.55 5.50
C GLY A 71 -1.09 -16.10 4.57
N GLN A 72 -1.81 -15.03 4.91
CA GLN A 72 -2.93 -14.48 4.15
C GLN A 72 -3.12 -12.99 4.49
N PRO A 73 -3.80 -12.20 3.65
CA PRO A 73 -4.15 -10.82 3.97
C PRO A 73 -4.94 -10.74 5.28
N ILE A 74 -4.43 -10.02 6.27
CA ILE A 74 -5.18 -9.74 7.51
C ILE A 74 -6.16 -8.58 7.30
N PRO A 75 -7.21 -8.45 8.12
CA PRO A 75 -8.08 -7.27 8.10
C PRO A 75 -7.27 -5.97 8.23
N VAL A 76 -7.68 -4.95 7.48
CA VAL A 76 -7.07 -3.62 7.55
C VAL A 76 -7.60 -2.91 8.79
N GLU A 77 -6.70 -2.31 9.56
CA GLU A 77 -7.02 -1.56 10.78
C GLU A 77 -6.50 -0.13 10.65
N VAL A 78 -6.95 0.77 11.52
CA VAL A 78 -6.57 2.19 11.47
C VAL A 78 -5.05 2.37 11.59
N GLN A 79 -4.39 1.59 12.46
CA GLN A 79 -2.94 1.63 12.64
C GLN A 79 -2.14 1.22 11.39
N HIS A 80 -2.76 0.46 10.48
CA HIS A 80 -2.14 0.05 9.23
C HIS A 80 -2.19 1.14 8.16
N ARG A 81 -3.11 2.10 8.28
CA ARG A 81 -3.39 3.09 7.22
C ARG A 81 -2.42 4.26 7.29
N ILE A 82 -1.85 4.61 6.15
CA ILE A 82 -1.13 5.86 5.98
C ILE A 82 -2.18 6.94 5.68
N GLN A 83 -2.44 7.83 6.64
CA GLN A 83 -3.52 8.82 6.49
C GLN A 83 -3.15 9.93 5.51
N ASP A 84 -4.09 10.32 4.65
CA ASP A 84 -3.98 11.53 3.85
C ASP A 84 -4.30 12.74 4.73
N ARG A 85 -3.26 13.43 5.22
CA ARG A 85 -3.46 14.61 6.07
C ARG A 85 -3.98 15.82 5.28
N SER A 86 -3.95 15.79 3.95
CA SER A 86 -4.51 16.84 3.10
C SER A 86 -6.05 16.81 3.05
N MET A 87 -6.66 15.65 3.32
CA MET A 87 -8.13 15.49 3.35
C MET A 87 -8.75 15.79 4.73
N SER A 88 -7.95 16.07 5.76
CA SER A 88 -8.45 16.37 7.12
C SER A 88 -8.72 17.86 7.39
N ILE A 89 -8.57 18.75 6.40
CA ILE A 89 -8.91 20.17 6.54
C ILE A 89 -10.25 20.40 5.82
N ASN A 90 -11.35 20.08 6.49
CA ASN A 90 -12.69 20.60 6.20
C ASN A 90 -13.56 20.33 7.44
N ASN A 91 -13.46 21.20 8.44
CA ASN A 91 -14.49 21.36 9.47
C ASN A 91 -14.52 22.82 9.93
#